data_AF-A0A7Y4X4S3-F1
#
_entry.id   AF-A0A7Y4X4S3-F1
#
_cell.length_a   1.000
_cell.length_b   1.000
_cell.length_c   1.000
_cell.angle_alpha   90.00
_cell.angle_beta   90.00
_cell.angle_gamma   90.00
#
_symmetry.space_group_name_H-M   'P 1'
#
loop_
_entity.id
_entity.type
_entity.pdbx_description
1 polymer ?
#
loop_
_entity_poly.entity_id
_entity_poly.type
_entity_poly.pdbx_seq_one_letter_code
_entity_poly.pdbx_strand_id
1 'polypeptide(L)'
;MKTQKQKRATTQKTSRSLDAVVGADTYAMWVRMLQELVPHGRTHRLSVVLAGMLQYAASIAAADRKDEGDASSLASSLIQATEVGDPSEVEELLHDAVVHLFKDAKVPFERTSARGTKYSIADEAYGEFIHWYDMPWE
;
A
#
# COMPACT_ATOMS: atom_id res chain seq x y z
N MET A 1 -25.03 10.16 -34.40
CA MET A 1 -23.97 9.22 -33.98
C MET A 1 -23.19 9.87 -32.84
N LYS A 2 -23.38 9.39 -31.61
CA LYS A 2 -22.60 9.81 -30.44
C LYS A 2 -22.00 8.54 -29.82
N THR A 3 -20.70 8.60 -29.66
CA THR A 3 -19.77 7.49 -29.53
C THR A 3 -19.91 6.77 -28.19
N GLN A 4 -19.99 5.44 -28.26
CA GLN A 4 -20.17 4.48 -27.17
C GLN A 4 -19.00 4.39 -26.16
N LYS A 5 -18.16 5.43 -26.05
CA LYS A 5 -16.83 5.37 -25.40
C LYS A 5 -16.77 5.89 -23.97
N GLN A 6 -17.91 6.16 -23.33
CA GLN A 6 -17.97 6.73 -21.98
C GLN A 6 -19.04 6.04 -21.12
N LYS A 7 -19.02 4.71 -21.07
CA LYS A 7 -19.41 4.01 -19.84
C LYS A 7 -18.12 3.66 -19.12
N ARG A 8 -17.58 4.66 -18.41
CA ARG A 8 -16.57 4.48 -17.36
C ARG A 8 -17.06 3.32 -16.50
N ALA A 9 -16.32 2.22 -16.54
CA ALA A 9 -16.40 1.16 -15.55
C ALA A 9 -15.86 1.73 -14.23
N THR A 10 -16.66 2.58 -13.57
CA THR A 10 -16.59 2.83 -12.13
C THR A 10 -17.22 1.63 -11.46
N THR A 11 -16.54 0.48 -11.53
CA THR A 11 -16.69 -0.53 -10.51
C THR A 11 -16.07 0.10 -9.27
N GLN A 12 -16.90 0.54 -8.33
CA GLN A 12 -16.44 0.87 -6.99
C GLN A 12 -15.74 -0.38 -6.45
N LYS A 13 -14.42 -0.44 -6.62
CA LYS A 13 -13.54 -1.40 -5.94
C LYS A 13 -13.74 -1.05 -4.47
N THR A 14 -14.55 -1.82 -3.76
CA THR A 14 -14.63 -1.76 -2.30
C THR A 14 -13.20 -1.79 -1.80
N SER A 15 -12.72 -0.66 -1.28
CA SER A 15 -11.33 -0.51 -0.83
C SER A 15 -11.03 -1.65 0.13
N ARG A 16 -10.02 -2.46 -0.22
CA ARG A 16 -9.69 -3.65 0.57
C ARG A 16 -8.91 -3.21 1.81
N SER A 17 -9.38 -3.56 2.99
CA SER A 17 -8.70 -3.19 4.24
C SER A 17 -7.61 -4.23 4.59
N LEU A 18 -6.46 -3.73 5.05
CA LEU A 18 -5.38 -4.57 5.56
C LEU A 18 -5.75 -5.30 6.86
N ASP A 19 -6.77 -4.82 7.60
CA ASP A 19 -7.32 -5.48 8.79
C ASP A 19 -7.67 -6.96 8.53
N ALA A 20 -8.28 -7.25 7.38
CA ALA A 20 -8.65 -8.61 7.00
C ALA A 20 -7.46 -9.57 6.82
N VAL A 21 -6.24 -9.03 6.71
CA VAL A 21 -4.99 -9.80 6.55
C VAL A 21 -4.22 -9.85 7.87
N VAL A 22 -4.00 -8.68 8.50
CA VAL A 22 -3.09 -8.58 9.66
C VAL A 22 -3.80 -8.66 11.02
N GLY A 23 -5.13 -8.68 11.01
CA GLY A 23 -5.97 -8.67 12.20
C GLY A 23 -6.15 -7.28 12.82
N ALA A 24 -7.24 -7.15 13.57
CA ALA A 24 -7.72 -5.87 14.10
C ALA A 24 -6.73 -5.17 15.03
N ASP A 25 -6.07 -5.91 15.92
CA ASP A 25 -5.14 -5.33 16.90
C ASP A 25 -3.90 -4.74 16.22
N THR A 26 -3.33 -5.45 15.25
CA THR A 26 -2.19 -4.99 14.45
C THR A 26 -2.58 -3.78 13.62
N TYR A 27 -3.72 -3.85 12.92
CA TYR A 27 -4.21 -2.76 12.10
C TYR A 27 -4.45 -1.49 12.92
N ALA A 28 -5.09 -1.61 14.09
CA ALA A 28 -5.30 -0.49 15.01
C ALA A 28 -3.99 0.10 15.55
N MET A 29 -2.94 -0.71 15.69
CA MET A 29 -1.60 -0.21 16.03
C MET A 29 -1.00 0.60 14.88
N TRP A 30 -1.08 0.12 13.64
CA TRP A 30 -0.58 0.84 12.47
C TRP A 30 -1.27 2.19 12.28
N VAL A 31 -2.60 2.23 12.42
CA VAL A 31 -3.39 3.47 12.38
C VAL A 31 -2.88 4.49 13.40
N ARG A 32 -2.64 4.07 14.65
CA ARG A 32 -2.08 4.92 15.70
C ARG A 32 -0.65 5.37 15.40
N MET A 33 0.20 4.47 14.91
CA MET A 33 1.56 4.82 14.51
C MET A 33 1.57 5.88 13.41
N LEU A 34 0.73 5.74 12.38
CA LEU A 34 0.65 6.71 11.30
C LEU A 34 0.11 8.06 11.79
N GLN A 35 -0.87 8.07 12.69
CA GLN A 35 -1.38 9.30 13.32
C GLN A 35 -0.27 10.10 14.01
N GLU A 36 0.62 9.43 14.73
CA GLU A 36 1.71 10.09 15.47
C GLU A 36 2.90 10.45 14.57
N LEU A 37 3.27 9.58 13.63
CA LEU A 37 4.50 9.73 12.85
C LEU A 37 4.33 10.60 11.60
N VAL A 38 3.20 10.52 10.91
CA VAL A 38 3.01 11.17 9.60
C VAL A 38 3.04 12.71 9.66
N PRO A 39 2.45 13.40 10.64
CA PRO A 39 2.44 14.88 10.65
C PRO A 39 3.83 15.53 10.66
N HIS A 40 4.84 14.85 11.21
CA HIS A 40 6.17 15.43 11.42
C HIS A 40 7.31 14.60 10.79
N GLY A 41 7.03 13.36 10.38
CA GLY A 41 8.01 12.47 9.78
C GLY A 41 8.44 12.89 8.37
N ARG A 42 9.69 12.63 8.02
CA ARG A 42 10.21 12.81 6.65
C ARG A 42 9.75 11.65 5.77
N THR A 43 9.40 11.92 4.51
CA THR A 43 8.81 10.93 3.59
C THR A 43 9.70 9.69 3.44
N HIS A 44 10.99 9.86 3.11
CA HIS A 44 11.95 8.75 3.01
C HIS A 44 12.10 7.88 4.27
N ARG A 45 11.67 8.36 5.46
CA ARG A 45 11.67 7.52 6.68
C ARG A 45 10.34 6.81 6.86
N LEU A 46 9.26 7.50 6.52
CA LEU A 46 7.90 6.96 6.59
C LEU A 46 7.65 5.92 5.49
N SER A 47 8.29 6.07 4.33
CA SER A 47 8.22 5.13 3.22
C SER A 47 8.75 3.75 3.64
N VAL A 48 9.90 3.70 4.30
CA VAL A 48 10.49 2.45 4.82
C VAL A 48 9.58 1.79 5.87
N VAL A 49 8.96 2.60 6.75
CA VAL A 49 8.00 2.08 7.74
C VAL A 49 6.79 1.47 7.05
N LEU A 50 6.22 2.17 6.06
CA LEU A 50 5.07 1.68 5.30
C LEU A 50 5.43 0.43 4.49
N ALA A 51 6.60 0.40 3.83
CA ALA A 51 7.10 -0.77 3.13
C ALA A 51 7.24 -1.97 4.08
N GLY A 52 7.77 -1.77 5.28
CA GLY A 52 7.86 -2.82 6.30
C GLY A 52 6.49 -3.33 6.76
N MET A 53 5.48 -2.45 6.89
CA MET A 53 4.09 -2.86 7.16
C MET A 53 3.55 -3.72 6.01
N LEU A 54 3.77 -3.32 4.75
CA LEU A 54 3.33 -4.10 3.59
C LEU A 54 4.04 -5.45 3.50
N GLN A 55 5.34 -5.51 3.78
CA GLN A 55 6.10 -6.76 3.82
C GLN A 55 5.60 -7.70 4.93
N TYR A 56 5.30 -7.15 6.10
CA TYR A 56 4.65 -7.90 7.17
C TYR A 56 3.30 -8.47 6.71
N ALA A 57 2.44 -7.67 6.09
CA ALA A 57 1.15 -8.14 5.58
C ALA A 57 1.31 -9.23 4.51
N ALA A 58 2.28 -9.10 3.60
CA ALA A 58 2.58 -10.11 2.60
C ALA A 58 3.06 -11.43 3.21
N SER A 59 3.89 -11.36 4.25
CA SER A 59 4.33 -12.54 5.01
C SER A 59 3.16 -13.26 5.68
N ILE A 60 2.24 -12.53 6.31
CA ILE A 60 1.04 -13.11 6.94
C ILE A 60 0.14 -13.73 5.87
N ALA A 61 -0.11 -13.02 4.76
CA ALA A 61 -0.88 -13.53 3.62
C ALA A 61 -0.29 -14.82 3.03
N ALA A 62 1.04 -14.91 2.92
CA ALA A 62 1.71 -16.11 2.43
C ALA A 62 1.60 -17.29 3.41
N ALA A 63 1.70 -17.04 4.72
CA ALA A 63 1.58 -18.06 5.76
C ALA A 63 0.16 -18.62 5.89
N ASP A 64 -0.86 -17.78 5.68
CA ASP A 64 -2.27 -18.14 5.79
C ASP A 64 -2.88 -18.71 4.49
N ARG A 65 -2.05 -19.07 3.49
CA ARG A 65 -2.50 -19.78 2.27
C ARG A 65 -3.07 -21.16 2.59
N LYS A 66 -4.32 -21.19 3.04
CA LYS A 66 -5.19 -22.36 3.08
C LYS A 66 -6.00 -22.38 1.79
N ASP A 67 -5.43 -23.01 0.76
CA ASP A 67 -6.04 -23.32 -0.55
C ASP A 67 -6.61 -22.16 -1.38
N GLU A 68 -6.33 -22.21 -2.69
CA GLU A 68 -6.96 -21.48 -3.82
C GLU A 68 -7.93 -20.33 -3.46
N GLY A 69 -7.44 -19.32 -2.75
CA GLY A 69 -8.21 -18.13 -2.41
C GLY A 69 -8.53 -17.32 -3.66
N ASP A 70 -9.60 -16.53 -3.60
CA ASP A 70 -10.00 -15.60 -4.66
C ASP A 70 -8.78 -14.80 -5.17
N ALA A 71 -8.47 -14.95 -6.45
CA ALA A 71 -7.35 -14.26 -7.10
C ALA A 71 -7.48 -12.72 -6.99
N SER A 72 -8.68 -12.20 -6.73
CA SER A 72 -8.93 -10.77 -6.50
C SER A 72 -8.77 -10.30 -5.05
N SER A 73 -8.50 -11.21 -4.11
CA SER A 73 -8.32 -10.88 -2.69
C SER A 73 -7.08 -10.01 -2.45
N LEU A 74 -7.10 -9.22 -1.36
CA LEU A 74 -5.93 -8.42 -0.97
C LEU A 74 -4.73 -9.29 -0.60
N ALA A 75 -4.97 -10.46 0.01
CA ALA A 75 -3.91 -11.43 0.30
C ALA A 75 -3.21 -11.89 -0.98
N SER A 76 -3.97 -12.22 -2.03
CA SER A 76 -3.40 -12.57 -3.35
C SER A 76 -2.59 -11.42 -3.95
N SER A 77 -3.10 -10.18 -3.88
CA SER A 77 -2.38 -9.00 -4.37
C SER A 77 -1.10 -8.70 -3.58
N LEU A 78 -1.10 -8.90 -2.26
CA LEU A 78 0.10 -8.73 -1.43
C LEU A 78 1.19 -9.73 -1.81
N ILE A 79 0.83 -10.99 -2.02
CA ILE A 79 1.78 -12.03 -2.44
C ILE A 79 2.31 -11.70 -3.84
N GLN A 80 1.42 -11.39 -4.79
CA GLN A 80 1.82 -11.00 -6.14
C GLN A 80 2.75 -9.78 -6.14
N ALA A 81 2.49 -8.79 -5.28
CA ALA A 81 3.32 -7.60 -5.19
C ALA A 81 4.77 -7.92 -4.79
N THR A 82 5.02 -9.01 -4.04
CA THR A 82 6.40 -9.41 -3.70
C THR A 82 7.19 -9.99 -4.88
N GLU A 83 6.51 -10.34 -5.97
CA GLU A 83 7.12 -10.96 -7.16
C GLU A 83 7.39 -9.94 -8.28
N VAL A 84 6.82 -8.74 -8.20
CA VAL A 84 6.99 -7.69 -9.22
C VAL A 84 8.24 -6.85 -8.94
N GLY A 85 8.83 -6.31 -10.01
CA GLY A 85 10.04 -5.48 -9.94
C GLY A 85 9.81 -4.00 -10.26
N ASP A 86 8.58 -3.59 -10.57
CA ASP A 86 8.23 -2.20 -10.89
C ASP A 86 7.32 -1.62 -9.79
N PRO A 87 7.67 -0.47 -9.17
CA PRO A 87 6.81 0.20 -8.20
C PRO A 87 5.40 0.51 -8.72
N SER A 88 5.24 0.73 -10.03
CA SER A 88 3.95 1.00 -10.66
C SER A 88 3.01 -0.22 -10.60
N GLU A 89 3.56 -1.44 -10.72
CA GLU A 89 2.78 -2.67 -10.57
C GLU A 89 2.35 -2.89 -9.12
N VAL A 90 3.22 -2.56 -8.15
CA VAL A 90 2.86 -2.56 -6.72
C VAL A 90 1.74 -1.57 -6.44
N GLU A 91 1.80 -0.38 -7.03
CA GLU A 91 0.74 0.63 -6.92
C GLU A 91 -0.60 0.07 -7.42
N GLU A 92 -0.65 -0.52 -8.61
CA GLU A 92 -1.88 -1.12 -9.16
C GLU A 92 -2.49 -2.19 -8.24
N LEU A 93 -1.63 -2.96 -7.56
CA LEU A 93 -2.01 -4.05 -6.69
C LEU A 93 -2.46 -3.59 -5.30
N LEU A 94 -1.84 -2.56 -4.72
CA LEU A 94 -1.95 -2.25 -3.28
C LEU A 94 -2.47 -0.84 -2.96
N HIS A 95 -2.50 0.09 -3.93
CA HIS A 95 -2.77 1.50 -3.65
C HIS A 95 -4.14 1.74 -3.01
N ASP A 96 -5.18 0.97 -3.38
CA ASP A 96 -6.50 1.09 -2.76
C ASP A 96 -6.49 0.76 -1.26
N ALA A 97 -5.69 -0.22 -0.84
CA ALA A 97 -5.54 -0.60 0.55
C ALA A 97 -4.69 0.41 1.34
N VAL A 98 -3.63 0.95 0.73
CA VAL A 98 -2.81 2.01 1.32
C VAL A 98 -3.64 3.28 1.54
N VAL A 99 -4.41 3.71 0.55
CA VAL A 99 -5.31 4.87 0.68
C VAL A 99 -6.31 4.66 1.82
N HIS A 100 -6.86 3.46 1.97
CA HIS A 100 -7.76 3.13 3.08
C HIS A 100 -7.06 3.29 4.43
N LEU A 101 -5.85 2.75 4.58
CA LEU A 101 -5.06 2.86 5.81
C LEU A 101 -4.80 4.32 6.21
N PHE A 102 -4.39 5.17 5.27
CA PHE A 102 -4.15 6.59 5.55
C PHE A 102 -5.43 7.37 5.84
N LYS A 103 -6.53 7.01 5.17
CA LYS A 103 -7.86 7.58 5.45
C LYS A 103 -8.30 7.28 6.88
N ASP A 104 -8.13 6.04 7.34
CA ASP A 104 -8.46 5.62 8.70
C ASP A 104 -7.53 6.26 9.74
N ALA A 105 -6.24 6.41 9.40
CA ALA A 105 -5.29 7.19 10.18
C ALA A 105 -5.59 8.70 10.17
N LYS A 106 -6.48 9.20 9.32
CA LYS A 106 -6.83 10.63 9.21
C LYS A 106 -5.62 11.54 8.97
N VAL A 107 -4.62 11.03 8.25
CA VAL A 107 -3.40 11.77 7.91
C VAL A 107 -3.15 11.67 6.39
N PRO A 108 -2.68 12.75 5.75
CA PRO A 108 -2.39 12.73 4.32
C PRO A 108 -1.07 12.01 4.03
N PHE A 109 -1.05 11.18 2.99
CA PHE A 109 0.20 10.61 2.45
C PHE A 109 0.79 11.47 1.32
N GLU A 110 -0.04 12.25 0.61
CA GLU A 110 0.40 13.20 -0.40
C GLU A 110 1.02 14.45 0.23
N ARG A 111 2.09 14.95 -0.39
CA ARG A 111 2.87 16.10 0.09
C ARG A 111 3.28 17.00 -1.07
N THR A 112 3.58 18.25 -0.74
CA THR A 112 4.05 19.26 -1.70
C THR A 112 5.27 19.96 -1.15
N SER A 113 6.31 20.11 -1.97
CA SER A 113 7.57 20.73 -1.56
C SER A 113 7.43 22.26 -1.56
N ALA A 114 8.39 22.97 -0.96
CA ALA A 114 8.44 24.43 -1.04
C ALA A 114 8.53 24.95 -2.50
N ARG A 115 8.93 24.10 -3.44
CA ARG A 115 9.01 24.40 -4.89
C ARG A 115 7.75 23.96 -5.66
N GLY A 116 6.72 23.47 -4.97
CA GLY A 116 5.48 23.00 -5.59
C GLY A 116 5.53 21.58 -6.17
N THR A 117 6.64 20.85 -5.99
CA THR A 117 6.76 19.45 -6.45
C THR A 117 5.91 18.55 -5.57
N LYS A 118 5.01 17.76 -6.18
CA LYS A 118 4.23 16.74 -5.48
C LYS A 118 5.06 15.47 -5.27
N TYR A 119 4.90 14.86 -4.11
CA TYR A 119 5.51 13.59 -3.74
C TYR A 119 4.62 12.92 -2.68
N SER A 120 4.81 11.63 -2.45
CA SER A 120 3.88 10.80 -1.69
C SER A 120 4.63 9.78 -0.87
N ILE A 121 4.18 9.55 0.37
CA ILE A 121 4.73 8.48 1.22
C ILE A 121 4.46 7.12 0.57
N ALA A 122 3.30 6.95 -0.06
CA ALA A 122 2.91 5.69 -0.69
C ALA A 122 3.82 5.35 -1.88
N ASP A 123 4.05 6.33 -2.77
CA ASP A 123 4.84 6.12 -3.99
C ASP A 123 6.30 5.78 -3.65
N GLU A 124 6.89 6.50 -2.67
CA GLU A 124 8.23 6.16 -2.17
C GLU A 124 8.24 4.76 -1.51
N ALA A 125 7.18 4.39 -0.77
CA ALA A 125 7.11 3.09 -0.11
C ALA A 125 7.02 1.91 -1.08
N TYR A 126 6.44 2.06 -2.27
CA TYR A 126 6.42 0.99 -3.26
C TYR A 126 7.82 0.66 -3.79
N GLY A 127 8.67 1.67 -3.95
CA GLY A 127 10.09 1.47 -4.25
C GLY A 127 10.81 0.75 -3.11
N GLU A 128 10.65 1.23 -1.87
CA GLU A 128 11.25 0.58 -0.69
C GLU A 128 10.74 -0.86 -0.49
N PHE A 129 9.50 -1.14 -0.88
CA PHE A 129 8.88 -2.46 -0.77
C PHE A 129 9.53 -3.48 -1.71
N ILE A 130 9.77 -3.13 -2.98
CA ILE A 130 10.41 -4.05 -3.94
C ILE A 130 11.91 -4.23 -3.66
N HIS A 131 12.57 -3.19 -3.15
CA HIS A 131 14.00 -3.21 -2.81
C HIS A 131 14.27 -3.68 -1.38
N TRP A 132 13.27 -4.28 -0.72
CA TRP A 132 13.35 -4.63 0.70
C TRP A 132 14.52 -5.57 1.05
N TYR A 133 14.85 -6.47 0.12
CA TYR A 133 15.95 -7.42 0.28
C TYR A 133 17.20 -7.05 -0.52
N ASP A 134 17.18 -5.90 -1.21
CA ASP A 134 18.37 -5.43 -1.90
C ASP A 134 19.42 -5.12 -0.85
N MET A 135 20.57 -5.76 -1.00
CA MET A 135 21.76 -5.48 -0.19
C MET A 135 22.70 -4.65 -1.06
N PRO A 136 22.55 -3.31 -1.14
CA PRO A 136 23.34 -2.46 -2.03
C PRO A 136 24.84 -2.39 -1.65
N TRP A 137 25.25 -3.08 -0.59
CA TRP A 137 26.64 -3.22 -0.14
C TRP A 137 27.25 -4.59 -0.44
N GLU A 138 26.50 -5.53 -1.02
CA GLU A 138 27.03 -6.76 -1.65
C GLU A 138 27.23 -6.54 -3.15
#